data_AF-A0A382WNL4-F1
#
_entry.id   AF-A0A382WNL4-F1
#
_cell.length_a   1.000
_cell.length_b   1.000
_cell.length_c   1.000
_cell.angle_alpha   90.00
_cell.angle_beta   90.00
_cell.angle_gamma   90.00
#
_symmetry.space_group_name_H-M   'P 1'
#
loop_
_entity.id
_entity.type
_entity.pdbx_description
1 polymer ?
#
loop_
_entity_poly.entity_id
_entity_poly.type
_entity_poly.pdbx_seq_one_letter_code
_entity_poly.pdbx_strand_id
1 'polypeptide(L)'
;SQLKFIMDSEGLEFEESALSKIADFGNGSMRDALSLLDQSISYGNGNVKDKDIKAMLGLVLHDDVIKLATLVIERRAEEVIFFIRDLAHKGENLSNALQGLTSLFHQISIAQMLTNHEQIASEILTLASKISAHDLQLFYQIAINGQKDLAYSPSEQIGLEMTLLRMIAFHPEYDSEKKTLKTSTKPKTRSPKVKQSILEAKPEVAPKNTNEAPEVKTKKEKQTKSRRQIIINNQNDWERIINDLPFEGAAKMLVKNTLFSSYESDKLVLTLNEEF
;
A
#
# COMPACT_ATOMS: atom_id res chain seq x y z
N SER A 1 -4.54 -15.13 29.95
CA SER A 1 -5.43 -14.05 29.46
C SER A 1 -6.75 -14.12 30.22
N GLN A 2 -7.59 -13.07 30.20
CA GLN A 2 -8.90 -13.09 30.86
C GLN A 2 -9.82 -14.20 30.30
N LEU A 3 -9.77 -14.42 28.97
CA LEU A 3 -10.55 -15.47 28.30
C LEU A 3 -10.22 -16.87 28.81
N LYS A 4 -8.93 -17.17 29.07
CA LYS A 4 -8.50 -18.45 29.63
C LYS A 4 -9.10 -18.71 31.00
N PHE A 5 -9.09 -17.70 31.89
CA PHE A 5 -9.70 -17.80 33.21
C PHE A 5 -11.22 -18.10 33.13
N ILE A 6 -11.91 -17.54 32.14
CA ILE A 6 -13.35 -17.78 31.94
C ILE A 6 -13.58 -19.23 31.48
N MET A 7 -12.87 -19.70 30.46
CA MET A 7 -12.96 -21.10 30.00
C MET A 7 -12.62 -22.11 31.10
N ASP A 8 -11.54 -21.85 31.86
CA ASP A 8 -11.13 -22.66 33.01
C ASP A 8 -12.23 -22.67 34.10
N SER A 9 -12.97 -21.57 34.28
CA SER A 9 -14.06 -21.45 35.27
C SER A 9 -15.38 -22.10 34.85
N GLU A 10 -15.65 -22.20 33.54
CA GLU A 10 -16.83 -22.88 32.98
C GLU A 10 -16.57 -24.37 32.69
N GLY A 11 -15.31 -24.81 32.75
CA GLY A 11 -14.93 -26.21 32.54
C GLY A 11 -14.99 -26.65 31.06
N LEU A 12 -14.84 -25.70 30.15
CA LEU A 12 -14.94 -25.91 28.70
C LEU A 12 -13.56 -26.20 28.07
N GLU A 13 -13.47 -27.11 27.11
CA GLU A 13 -12.19 -27.40 26.43
C GLU A 13 -11.81 -26.27 25.45
N PHE A 14 -10.54 -25.89 25.43
CA PHE A 14 -10.02 -24.89 24.50
C PHE A 14 -8.58 -25.16 24.07
N GLU A 15 -8.22 -24.62 22.91
CA GLU A 15 -6.84 -24.51 22.43
C GLU A 15 -6.31 -23.10 22.68
N GLU A 16 -5.10 -22.94 23.24
CA GLU A 16 -4.55 -21.59 23.53
C GLU A 16 -4.37 -20.74 22.25
N SER A 17 -4.09 -21.38 21.12
CA SER A 17 -4.03 -20.76 19.79
C SER A 17 -5.37 -20.19 19.32
N ALA A 18 -6.49 -20.79 19.74
CA ALA A 18 -7.85 -20.34 19.46
C ALA A 18 -8.20 -19.13 20.34
N LEU A 19 -7.90 -19.19 21.64
CA LEU A 19 -8.11 -18.06 22.55
C LEU A 19 -7.24 -16.84 22.19
N SER A 20 -6.03 -17.03 21.68
CA SER A 20 -5.20 -15.92 21.18
C SER A 20 -5.90 -15.22 20.02
N LYS A 21 -6.43 -15.97 19.03
CA LYS A 21 -7.15 -15.39 17.90
C LYS A 21 -8.39 -14.62 18.33
N ILE A 22 -9.18 -15.14 19.27
CA ILE A 22 -10.34 -14.42 19.81
C ILE A 22 -9.92 -13.09 20.46
N ALA A 23 -8.79 -13.07 21.18
CA ALA A 23 -8.26 -11.84 21.77
C ALA A 23 -7.78 -10.83 20.71
N ASP A 24 -7.09 -11.30 19.66
CA ASP A 24 -6.61 -10.48 18.55
C ASP A 24 -7.80 -9.87 17.77
N PHE A 25 -8.81 -10.69 17.42
CA PHE A 25 -10.03 -10.25 16.73
C PHE A 25 -10.95 -9.37 17.59
N GLY A 26 -10.82 -9.44 18.91
CA GLY A 26 -11.43 -8.50 19.84
C GLY A 26 -10.89 -7.06 19.74
N ASN A 27 -9.85 -6.79 18.93
CA ASN A 27 -9.27 -5.44 18.73
C ASN A 27 -8.91 -4.71 20.05
N GLY A 28 -8.50 -5.46 21.08
CA GLY A 28 -8.22 -4.93 22.43
C GLY A 28 -9.45 -4.58 23.27
N SER A 29 -10.67 -4.73 22.74
CA SER A 29 -11.92 -4.56 23.45
C SER A 29 -12.33 -5.86 24.15
N MET A 30 -12.33 -5.86 25.49
CA MET A 30 -12.73 -7.04 26.27
C MET A 30 -14.18 -7.46 25.96
N ARG A 31 -15.09 -6.50 25.72
CA ARG A 31 -16.49 -6.81 25.36
C ARG A 31 -16.57 -7.57 24.04
N ASP A 32 -15.81 -7.16 23.05
CA ASP A 32 -15.91 -7.72 21.70
C ASP A 32 -15.19 -9.08 21.66
N ALA A 33 -14.07 -9.23 22.39
CA ALA A 33 -13.43 -10.53 22.64
C ALA A 33 -14.35 -11.52 23.38
N LEU A 34 -15.12 -11.08 24.38
CA LEU A 34 -16.12 -11.90 25.06
C LEU A 34 -17.28 -12.28 24.13
N SER A 35 -17.79 -11.33 23.35
CA SER A 35 -18.87 -11.58 22.38
C SER A 35 -18.45 -12.63 21.34
N LEU A 36 -17.19 -12.60 20.91
CA LEU A 36 -16.60 -13.62 20.04
C LEU A 36 -16.40 -14.96 20.76
N LEU A 37 -16.03 -14.96 22.05
CA LEU A 37 -15.92 -16.18 22.85
C LEU A 37 -17.28 -16.89 22.99
N ASP A 38 -18.35 -16.15 23.30
CA ASP A 38 -19.71 -16.71 23.41
C ASP A 38 -20.18 -17.34 22.09
N GLN A 39 -19.92 -16.66 20.97
CA GLN A 39 -20.19 -17.19 19.62
C GLN A 39 -19.36 -18.46 19.35
N SER A 40 -18.10 -18.48 19.77
CA SER A 40 -17.20 -19.62 19.61
C SER A 40 -17.67 -20.86 20.37
N ILE A 41 -18.07 -20.68 21.63
CA ILE A 41 -18.61 -21.75 22.48
C ILE A 41 -19.89 -22.33 21.86
N SER A 42 -20.77 -21.48 21.33
CA SER A 42 -21.99 -21.89 20.62
C SER A 42 -21.69 -22.64 19.32
N TYR A 43 -20.70 -22.18 18.54
CA TYR A 43 -20.32 -22.80 17.26
C TYR A 43 -19.62 -24.16 17.45
N GLY A 44 -18.66 -24.25 18.37
CA GLY A 44 -17.92 -25.47 18.69
C GLY A 44 -18.62 -26.42 19.68
N ASN A 45 -19.90 -26.19 19.96
CA ASN A 45 -20.75 -27.00 20.84
C ASN A 45 -20.10 -27.28 22.21
N GLY A 46 -19.65 -26.21 22.87
CA GLY A 46 -18.96 -26.25 24.18
C GLY A 46 -17.44 -26.28 24.12
N ASN A 47 -16.82 -26.43 22.94
CA ASN A 47 -15.36 -26.47 22.79
C ASN A 47 -14.85 -25.32 21.91
N VAL A 48 -13.67 -24.79 22.21
CA VAL A 48 -13.06 -23.66 21.46
C VAL A 48 -11.76 -24.10 20.78
N LYS A 49 -11.86 -24.54 19.53
CA LYS A 49 -10.77 -25.11 18.73
C LYS A 49 -10.35 -24.20 17.58
N ASP A 50 -9.07 -24.21 17.24
CA ASP A 50 -8.45 -23.27 16.29
C ASP A 50 -9.09 -23.32 14.89
N LYS A 51 -9.45 -24.53 14.44
CA LYS A 51 -10.14 -24.76 13.17
C LYS A 51 -11.53 -24.12 13.15
N ASP A 52 -12.27 -24.25 14.23
CA ASP A 52 -13.66 -23.79 14.33
C ASP A 52 -13.69 -22.26 14.44
N ILE A 53 -12.73 -21.66 15.15
CA ILE A 53 -12.52 -20.20 15.18
C ILE A 53 -12.20 -19.63 13.81
N LYS A 54 -11.30 -20.27 13.06
CA LYS A 54 -10.96 -19.84 11.69
C LYS A 54 -12.18 -19.85 10.77
N ALA A 55 -12.95 -20.94 10.81
CA ALA A 55 -14.17 -21.08 10.01
C ALA A 55 -15.26 -20.06 10.41
N MET A 56 -15.47 -19.84 11.71
CA MET A 56 -16.46 -18.88 12.23
C MET A 56 -16.13 -17.43 11.85
N LEU A 57 -14.84 -17.06 11.90
CA LEU A 57 -14.37 -15.70 11.65
C LEU A 57 -14.10 -15.38 10.16
N GLY A 58 -14.35 -16.33 9.24
CA GLY A 58 -14.03 -16.16 7.81
C GLY A 58 -12.53 -15.91 7.57
N LEU A 59 -11.69 -16.60 8.33
CA LEU A 59 -10.24 -16.46 8.27
C LEU A 59 -9.67 -17.49 7.32
N VAL A 60 -9.13 -16.97 6.22
CA VAL A 60 -8.26 -17.69 5.29
C VAL A 60 -7.30 -18.55 6.08
N LEU A 61 -7.39 -19.86 5.86
CA LEU A 61 -6.66 -20.84 6.65
C LEU A 61 -5.16 -20.62 6.50
N HIS A 62 -4.38 -21.03 7.50
CA HIS A 62 -2.92 -20.90 7.45
C HIS A 62 -2.36 -21.53 6.17
N ASP A 63 -2.86 -22.72 5.84
CA ASP A 63 -2.59 -23.51 4.65
C ASP A 63 -2.90 -22.72 3.36
N ASP A 64 -3.99 -21.95 3.33
CA ASP A 64 -4.37 -21.13 2.18
C ASP A 64 -3.41 -19.94 2.01
N VAL A 65 -2.96 -19.32 3.11
CA VAL A 65 -1.93 -18.26 3.09
C VAL A 65 -0.58 -18.82 2.62
N ILE A 66 -0.16 -19.99 3.12
CA ILE A 66 1.06 -20.70 2.70
C ILE A 66 0.99 -21.06 1.21
N LYS A 67 -0.16 -21.54 0.73
CA LYS A 67 -0.41 -21.84 -0.67
C LYS A 67 -0.36 -20.59 -1.54
N LEU A 68 -1.01 -19.50 -1.12
CA LEU A 68 -0.98 -18.20 -1.82
C LEU A 68 0.46 -17.68 -1.95
N ALA A 69 1.24 -17.72 -0.87
CA ALA A 69 2.66 -17.35 -0.87
C ALA A 69 3.47 -18.24 -1.83
N THR A 70 3.26 -19.55 -1.79
CA THR A 70 3.93 -20.51 -2.69
C THR A 70 3.66 -20.19 -4.16
N LEU A 71 2.40 -19.97 -4.53
CA LEU A 71 2.01 -19.66 -5.91
C LEU A 71 2.60 -18.32 -6.40
N VAL A 72 2.68 -17.31 -5.55
CA VAL A 72 3.29 -16.01 -5.87
C VAL A 72 4.82 -16.12 -6.00
N ILE A 73 5.49 -16.84 -5.08
CA ILE A 73 6.93 -17.11 -5.13
C ILE A 73 7.30 -17.89 -6.40
N GLU A 74 6.51 -18.90 -6.75
CA GLU A 74 6.69 -19.70 -7.96
C GLU A 74 6.11 -19.02 -9.22
N ARG A 75 5.67 -17.75 -9.11
CA ARG A 75 5.21 -16.89 -10.22
C ARG A 75 4.03 -17.43 -11.02
N ARG A 76 3.21 -18.29 -10.42
CA ARG A 76 2.12 -19.01 -11.08
C ARG A 76 0.86 -18.16 -11.20
N ALA A 77 0.92 -17.09 -12.01
CA ALA A 77 -0.13 -16.08 -12.09
C ALA A 77 -1.54 -16.64 -12.36
N GLU A 78 -1.67 -17.62 -13.25
CA GLU A 78 -2.95 -18.27 -13.54
C GLU A 78 -3.52 -19.03 -12.32
N GLU A 79 -2.69 -19.83 -11.65
CA GLU A 79 -3.07 -20.55 -10.42
C GLU A 79 -3.43 -19.59 -9.28
N VAL A 80 -2.73 -18.45 -9.15
CA VAL A 80 -3.06 -17.38 -8.19
C VAL A 80 -4.48 -16.84 -8.43
N ILE A 81 -4.82 -16.50 -9.68
CA ILE A 81 -6.14 -15.96 -10.02
C ILE A 81 -7.25 -17.00 -9.78
N PHE A 82 -7.04 -18.26 -10.16
CA PHE A 82 -8.02 -19.32 -9.84
C PHE A 82 -8.18 -19.55 -8.34
N PHE A 83 -7.10 -19.46 -7.58
CA PHE A 83 -7.16 -19.66 -6.13
C PHE A 83 -7.83 -18.50 -5.38
N ILE A 84 -7.60 -17.24 -5.80
CA ILE A 84 -8.34 -16.09 -5.24
C ILE A 84 -9.84 -16.22 -5.52
N ARG A 85 -10.24 -16.71 -6.71
CA ARG A 85 -11.65 -16.95 -7.05
C ARG A 85 -12.27 -18.03 -6.17
N ASP A 86 -11.56 -19.12 -5.89
CA ASP A 86 -12.02 -20.18 -4.98
C ASP A 86 -12.24 -19.64 -3.55
N LEU A 87 -11.32 -18.82 -3.02
CA LEU A 87 -11.50 -18.13 -1.73
C LEU A 87 -12.73 -17.18 -1.76
N ALA A 88 -12.88 -16.39 -2.82
CA ALA A 88 -14.03 -15.50 -2.99
C ALA A 88 -15.37 -16.27 -3.06
N HIS A 89 -15.41 -17.41 -3.75
CA HIS A 89 -16.60 -18.26 -3.85
C HIS A 89 -16.97 -18.94 -2.52
N LYS A 90 -16.00 -19.18 -1.64
CA LYS A 90 -16.22 -19.67 -0.26
C LYS A 90 -16.74 -18.58 0.68
N GLY A 91 -16.67 -17.31 0.28
CA GLY A 91 -17.01 -16.16 1.14
C GLY A 91 -15.92 -15.77 2.13
N GLU A 92 -14.67 -16.19 1.88
CA GLU A 92 -13.53 -15.87 2.73
C GLU A 92 -13.20 -14.37 2.69
N ASN A 93 -12.72 -13.82 3.81
CA ASN A 93 -12.33 -12.42 3.87
C ASN A 93 -10.97 -12.19 3.17
N LEU A 94 -10.98 -11.57 1.99
CA LEU A 94 -9.78 -11.41 1.17
C LEU A 94 -8.85 -10.30 1.70
N SER A 95 -9.40 -9.33 2.44
CA SER A 95 -8.62 -8.38 3.24
C SER A 95 -7.74 -9.11 4.28
N ASN A 96 -8.28 -10.11 4.96
CA ASN A 96 -7.57 -10.95 5.93
C ASN A 96 -6.56 -11.88 5.24
N ALA A 97 -6.85 -12.37 4.03
CA ALA A 97 -5.90 -13.14 3.22
C ALA A 97 -4.61 -12.35 2.96
N LEU A 98 -4.74 -11.07 2.58
CA LEU A 98 -3.60 -10.20 2.31
C LEU A 98 -2.82 -9.84 3.57
N GLN A 99 -3.51 -9.61 4.70
CA GLN A 99 -2.86 -9.39 6.00
C GLN A 99 -2.08 -10.63 6.46
N GLY A 100 -2.68 -11.81 6.34
CA GLY A 100 -2.03 -13.10 6.62
C GLY A 100 -0.77 -13.29 5.76
N LEU A 101 -0.86 -13.04 4.46
CA LEU A 101 0.27 -13.12 3.53
C LEU A 101 1.39 -12.13 3.91
N THR A 102 1.02 -10.91 4.29
CA THR A 102 1.97 -9.88 4.75
C THR A 102 2.71 -10.32 6.02
N SER A 103 1.98 -10.89 6.98
CA SER A 103 2.52 -11.41 8.24
C SER A 103 3.44 -12.63 8.01
N LEU A 104 3.07 -13.51 7.06
CA LEU A 104 3.93 -14.61 6.64
C LEU A 104 5.23 -14.12 5.97
N PHE A 105 5.18 -13.13 5.08
CA PHE A 105 6.39 -12.54 4.49
C PHE A 105 7.33 -11.92 5.55
N HIS A 106 6.76 -11.32 6.61
CA HIS A 106 7.54 -10.86 7.77
C HIS A 106 8.20 -12.03 8.52
N GLN A 107 7.48 -13.12 8.78
CA GLN A 107 8.06 -14.32 9.42
C GLN A 107 9.17 -14.97 8.58
N ILE A 108 8.98 -15.05 7.26
CA ILE A 108 10.02 -15.51 6.31
C ILE A 108 11.23 -14.56 6.35
N SER A 109 11.02 -13.24 6.46
CA SER A 109 12.10 -12.26 6.55
C SER A 109 12.94 -12.44 7.82
N ILE A 110 12.29 -12.72 8.95
CA ILE A 110 12.96 -13.09 10.20
C ILE A 110 13.76 -14.39 10.01
N ALA A 111 13.16 -15.41 9.39
CA ALA A 111 13.80 -16.69 9.13
C ALA A 111 15.03 -16.60 8.21
N GLN A 112 15.09 -15.63 7.30
CA GLN A 112 16.27 -15.37 6.46
C GLN A 112 17.38 -14.59 7.17
N MET A 113 17.09 -13.94 8.31
CA MET A 113 18.03 -13.08 9.03
C MET A 113 18.55 -13.68 10.34
N LEU A 114 17.80 -14.58 10.97
CA LEU A 114 18.23 -15.28 12.18
C LEU A 114 19.13 -16.48 11.83
N THR A 115 20.01 -16.83 12.77
CA THR A 115 20.87 -18.02 12.68
C THR A 115 20.35 -19.19 13.52
N ASN A 116 19.45 -18.94 14.48
CA ASN A 116 18.74 -19.98 15.22
C ASN A 116 17.33 -20.16 14.63
N HIS A 117 17.02 -21.38 14.19
CA HIS A 117 15.75 -21.76 13.59
C HIS A 117 14.88 -22.67 14.47
N GLU A 118 15.30 -22.99 15.71
CA GLU A 118 14.62 -23.96 16.59
C GLU A 118 13.13 -23.65 16.87
N GLN A 119 12.74 -22.38 16.78
CA GLN A 119 11.37 -21.90 17.01
C GLN A 119 10.62 -21.56 15.72
N ILE A 120 11.21 -21.79 14.54
CA ILE A 120 10.64 -21.44 13.24
C ILE A 120 10.03 -22.69 12.59
N ALA A 121 8.77 -22.60 12.16
CA ALA A 121 8.09 -23.71 11.49
C ALA A 121 8.82 -24.13 10.20
N SER A 122 8.88 -25.44 9.95
CA SER A 122 9.56 -26.05 8.80
C SER A 122 9.04 -25.54 7.44
N GLU A 123 7.76 -25.21 7.35
CA GLU A 123 7.13 -24.64 6.16
C GLU A 123 7.66 -23.23 5.87
N ILE A 124 7.84 -22.40 6.89
CA ILE A 124 8.42 -21.04 6.77
C ILE A 124 9.88 -21.15 6.32
N LEU A 125 10.67 -22.07 6.88
CA LEU A 125 12.04 -22.34 6.43
C LEU A 125 12.10 -22.82 4.98
N THR A 126 11.13 -23.64 4.57
CA THR A 126 11.01 -24.11 3.17
C THR A 126 10.74 -22.93 2.24
N LEU A 127 9.79 -22.05 2.55
CA LEU A 127 9.53 -20.83 1.78
C LEU A 127 10.73 -19.87 1.78
N ALA A 128 11.42 -19.70 2.92
CA ALA A 128 12.61 -18.88 3.05
C ALA A 128 13.77 -19.33 2.14
N SER A 129 13.86 -20.62 1.83
CA SER A 129 14.83 -21.14 0.86
C SER A 129 14.44 -20.94 -0.61
N LYS A 130 13.16 -20.67 -0.91
CA LYS A 130 12.63 -20.53 -2.28
C LYS A 130 12.63 -19.09 -2.81
N ILE A 131 12.66 -18.07 -1.95
CA ILE A 131 12.58 -16.66 -2.33
C ILE A 131 13.88 -15.91 -2.01
N SER A 132 14.32 -15.01 -2.88
CA SER A 132 15.44 -14.12 -2.56
C SER A 132 15.04 -13.06 -1.52
N ALA A 133 15.96 -12.64 -0.65
CA ALA A 133 15.69 -11.59 0.34
C ALA A 133 15.27 -10.26 -0.31
N HIS A 134 15.78 -9.97 -1.52
CA HIS A 134 15.37 -8.81 -2.30
C HIS A 134 13.91 -8.88 -2.74
N ASP A 135 13.50 -10.01 -3.32
CA ASP A 135 12.12 -10.21 -3.78
C ASP A 135 11.14 -10.27 -2.61
N LEU A 136 11.55 -10.84 -1.48
CA LEU A 136 10.74 -10.88 -0.26
C LEU A 136 10.44 -9.48 0.26
N GLN A 137 11.44 -8.58 0.29
CA GLN A 137 11.23 -7.18 0.66
C GLN A 137 10.33 -6.44 -0.34
N LEU A 138 10.50 -6.69 -1.64
CA LEU A 138 9.61 -6.15 -2.67
C LEU A 138 8.15 -6.63 -2.48
N PHE A 139 7.95 -7.93 -2.27
CA PHE A 139 6.62 -8.53 -2.08
C PHE A 139 5.97 -8.01 -0.80
N TYR A 140 6.71 -7.94 0.30
CA TYR A 140 6.24 -7.35 1.56
C TYR A 140 5.80 -5.89 1.38
N GLN A 141 6.61 -5.07 0.69
CA GLN A 141 6.27 -3.67 0.42
C GLN A 141 5.04 -3.53 -0.50
N ILE A 142 4.89 -4.40 -1.50
CA ILE A 142 3.70 -4.44 -2.35
C ILE A 142 2.47 -4.86 -1.53
N ALA A 143 2.59 -5.83 -0.62
CA ALA A 143 1.49 -6.29 0.22
C ALA A 143 0.97 -5.19 1.16
N ILE A 144 1.88 -4.49 1.85
CA ILE A 144 1.56 -3.34 2.73
C ILE A 144 0.85 -2.21 1.98
N ASN A 145 1.22 -1.96 0.72
CA ASN A 145 0.53 -0.97 -0.10
C ASN A 145 -0.81 -1.50 -0.62
N GLY A 146 -0.87 -2.78 -1.02
CA GLY A 146 -2.08 -3.45 -1.45
C GLY A 146 -3.20 -3.47 -0.40
N GLN A 147 -2.86 -3.57 0.90
CA GLN A 147 -3.84 -3.45 1.99
C GLN A 147 -4.57 -2.08 1.99
N LYS A 148 -3.88 -1.01 1.58
CA LYS A 148 -4.47 0.33 1.44
C LYS A 148 -5.27 0.42 0.15
N ASP A 149 -4.70 -0.06 -0.96
CA ASP A 149 -5.34 -0.09 -2.28
C ASP A 149 -6.68 -0.87 -2.24
N LEU A 150 -6.78 -1.92 -1.42
CA LEU A 150 -7.97 -2.78 -1.29
C LEU A 150 -9.24 -1.98 -0.96
N ALA A 151 -9.15 -0.99 -0.07
CA ALA A 151 -10.28 -0.14 0.33
C ALA A 151 -10.76 0.81 -0.78
N TYR A 152 -9.94 1.03 -1.81
CA TYR A 152 -10.28 1.85 -2.99
C TYR A 152 -10.52 1.01 -4.25
N SER A 153 -10.41 -0.32 -4.14
CA SER A 153 -10.62 -1.25 -5.25
C SER A 153 -12.13 -1.41 -5.56
N PRO A 154 -12.53 -1.64 -6.82
CA PRO A 154 -13.92 -1.96 -7.17
C PRO A 154 -14.49 -3.20 -6.44
N SER A 155 -13.62 -4.12 -6.01
CA SER A 155 -13.95 -5.21 -5.08
C SER A 155 -12.69 -5.70 -4.36
N GLU A 156 -12.82 -6.34 -3.19
CA GLU A 156 -11.68 -6.97 -2.51
C GLU A 156 -10.96 -7.98 -3.42
N GLN A 157 -11.71 -8.75 -4.21
CA GLN A 157 -11.17 -9.74 -5.14
C GLN A 157 -10.27 -9.07 -6.18
N ILE A 158 -10.74 -8.04 -6.87
CA ILE A 158 -9.94 -7.29 -7.87
C ILE A 158 -8.71 -6.67 -7.21
N GLY A 159 -8.84 -6.20 -5.97
CA GLY A 159 -7.74 -5.59 -5.22
C GLY A 159 -6.65 -6.59 -4.89
N LEU A 160 -7.02 -7.80 -4.46
CA LEU A 160 -6.10 -8.88 -4.15
C LEU A 160 -5.46 -9.43 -5.44
N GLU A 161 -6.25 -9.70 -6.48
CA GLU A 161 -5.77 -10.13 -7.80
C GLU A 161 -4.70 -9.16 -8.34
N MET A 162 -5.00 -7.86 -8.37
CA MET A 162 -4.06 -6.83 -8.83
C MET A 162 -2.82 -6.70 -7.93
N THR A 163 -2.97 -6.87 -6.62
CA THR A 163 -1.85 -6.82 -5.66
C THR A 163 -0.87 -7.98 -5.87
N LEU A 164 -1.35 -9.20 -6.08
CA LEU A 164 -0.48 -10.36 -6.28
C LEU A 164 0.08 -10.43 -7.71
N LEU A 165 -0.69 -10.04 -8.72
CA LEU A 165 -0.15 -9.84 -10.07
C LEU A 165 0.97 -8.79 -10.09
N ARG A 166 0.86 -7.73 -9.28
CA ARG A 166 1.93 -6.73 -9.10
C ARG A 166 3.19 -7.35 -8.48
N MET A 167 3.08 -8.24 -7.48
CA MET A 167 4.25 -8.95 -6.95
C MET A 167 4.96 -9.78 -8.03
N ILE A 168 4.19 -10.55 -8.80
CA ILE A 168 4.74 -11.40 -9.88
C ILE A 168 5.40 -10.53 -10.96
N ALA A 169 4.74 -9.44 -11.37
CA ALA A 169 5.16 -8.61 -12.51
C ALA A 169 6.31 -7.63 -12.24
N PHE A 170 6.56 -7.25 -10.98
CA PHE A 170 7.62 -6.28 -10.63
C PHE A 170 8.97 -6.93 -10.27
N HIS A 171 9.09 -8.26 -10.41
CA HIS A 171 10.38 -8.93 -10.24
C HIS A 171 11.33 -8.64 -11.42
N PRO A 172 12.64 -8.40 -11.19
CA PRO A 172 13.61 -8.09 -12.25
C PRO A 172 13.71 -9.07 -13.43
N GLU A 173 13.37 -10.36 -13.26
CA GLU A 173 13.33 -11.34 -14.35
C GLU A 173 11.92 -11.52 -14.98
N TYR A 174 10.94 -10.67 -14.67
CA TYR A 174 9.62 -10.73 -15.29
C TYR A 174 9.65 -10.19 -16.72
N ASP A 175 10.06 -11.06 -17.66
CA ASP A 175 10.32 -10.72 -19.05
C ASP A 175 9.02 -10.60 -19.89
N SER A 176 8.10 -9.73 -19.48
CA SER A 176 6.95 -9.35 -20.29
C SER A 176 7.33 -8.29 -21.32
N GLU A 177 8.19 -8.64 -22.28
CA GLU A 177 8.54 -7.77 -23.40
C GLU A 177 7.35 -7.53 -24.35
N LYS A 178 6.49 -6.57 -24.00
CA LYS A 178 5.86 -5.71 -25.00
C LYS A 178 6.70 -4.44 -25.14
N LYS A 179 7.77 -4.54 -25.93
CA LYS A 179 8.66 -3.43 -26.32
C LYS A 179 7.91 -2.32 -27.08
N THR A 180 7.25 -1.43 -26.33
CA THR A 180 6.78 -0.12 -26.79
C THR A 180 7.13 0.89 -25.67
N LEU A 181 8.10 1.80 -25.81
CA LEU A 181 8.54 2.50 -27.02
C LEU A 181 10.06 2.44 -27.24
N LYS A 182 10.48 2.45 -28.52
CA LYS A 182 11.87 2.65 -28.93
C LYS A 182 12.24 4.14 -28.92
N THR A 183 12.71 4.69 -27.80
CA THR A 183 13.44 5.97 -27.80
C THR A 183 14.89 5.76 -28.24
N SER A 184 15.07 5.64 -29.57
CA SER A 184 16.40 5.54 -30.18
C SER A 184 17.13 6.89 -30.19
N THR A 185 17.85 7.21 -29.11
CA THR A 185 18.91 8.23 -29.13
C THR A 185 20.26 7.58 -28.87
N LYS A 186 20.91 7.07 -29.93
CA LYS A 186 22.34 6.77 -29.94
C LYS A 186 23.14 8.06 -30.17
N PRO A 187 23.98 8.54 -29.24
CA PRO A 187 25.08 9.44 -29.59
C PRO A 187 26.13 8.61 -30.33
N LYS A 188 26.38 8.91 -31.61
CA LYS A 188 27.49 8.30 -32.36
C LYS A 188 28.82 8.92 -31.92
N THR A 189 29.64 8.16 -31.22
CA THR A 189 31.05 8.48 -30.98
C THR A 189 31.79 8.65 -32.31
N ARG A 190 32.32 9.84 -32.59
CA ARG A 190 33.33 10.07 -33.65
C ARG A 190 34.33 11.16 -33.26
N SER A 191 35.59 10.75 -33.21
CA SER A 191 36.83 11.53 -33.27
C SER A 191 37.86 10.61 -33.99
N PRO A 192 39.06 11.06 -34.46
CA PRO A 192 39.83 12.27 -34.09
C PRO A 192 40.59 13.00 -35.25
N LYS A 193 41.52 13.92 -34.86
CA LYS A 193 42.70 14.51 -35.57
C LYS A 193 42.67 15.95 -36.16
N VAL A 194 42.96 16.94 -35.29
CA VAL A 194 44.24 17.71 -35.14
C VAL A 194 44.84 18.55 -36.31
N LYS A 195 45.23 19.81 -35.95
CA LYS A 195 46.17 20.80 -36.59
C LYS A 195 45.63 21.65 -37.79
N GLN A 196 45.95 22.95 -37.96
CA GLN A 196 46.89 23.89 -37.27
C GLN A 196 46.58 25.39 -37.58
N SER A 197 47.24 26.34 -36.86
CA SER A 197 47.55 27.76 -37.25
C SER A 197 46.49 28.88 -37.06
N ILE A 198 46.77 30.14 -36.66
CA ILE A 198 47.86 30.81 -35.86
C ILE A 198 47.38 32.25 -35.48
N LEU A 199 47.76 32.76 -34.28
CA LEU A 199 47.92 34.16 -33.76
C LEU A 199 46.91 35.29 -34.15
N GLU A 200 46.50 36.24 -33.30
CA GLU A 200 47.12 37.05 -32.22
C GLU A 200 46.05 37.54 -31.17
N ALA A 201 46.29 38.23 -30.04
CA ALA A 201 47.49 38.59 -29.25
C ALA A 201 47.19 38.69 -27.71
N LYS A 202 47.06 39.91 -27.14
CA LYS A 202 47.11 40.26 -25.68
C LYS A 202 46.77 41.78 -25.45
N PRO A 203 46.79 42.38 -24.22
CA PRO A 203 46.36 41.95 -22.86
C PRO A 203 45.72 43.06 -21.94
N GLU A 204 45.05 42.69 -20.83
CA GLU A 204 45.08 43.31 -19.46
C GLU A 204 44.10 42.51 -18.55
N VAL A 205 44.44 41.75 -17.48
CA VAL A 205 45.19 41.97 -16.21
C VAL A 205 44.40 42.83 -15.20
N ALA A 206 43.40 42.25 -14.50
CA ALA A 206 43.46 41.77 -13.08
C ALA A 206 43.24 42.90 -12.02
N PRO A 207 42.92 42.66 -10.72
CA PRO A 207 42.74 41.41 -9.91
C PRO A 207 41.32 41.32 -9.25
N LYS A 208 41.00 40.54 -8.20
CA LYS A 208 41.20 39.10 -7.82
C LYS A 208 40.65 38.87 -6.38
N ASN A 209 39.87 37.80 -6.15
CA ASN A 209 39.56 37.16 -4.83
C ASN A 209 38.73 37.99 -3.78
N THR A 210 38.04 37.42 -2.76
CA THR A 210 37.81 36.04 -2.26
C THR A 210 36.50 35.95 -1.43
N ASN A 211 35.97 34.73 -1.23
CA ASN A 211 35.19 34.14 -0.10
C ASN A 211 34.35 35.08 0.82
N GLU A 212 33.10 34.74 1.19
CA GLU A 212 32.78 33.73 2.23
C GLU A 212 31.26 33.36 2.29
N ALA A 213 30.97 32.30 3.05
CA ALA A 213 29.65 31.92 3.58
C ALA A 213 29.87 31.44 5.04
N PRO A 214 28.85 31.09 5.85
CA PRO A 214 27.40 31.42 5.82
C PRO A 214 26.92 32.07 7.16
N GLU A 215 25.64 32.43 7.32
CA GLU A 215 24.92 32.18 8.59
C GLU A 215 23.38 32.29 8.54
N VAL A 216 22.74 31.70 9.55
CA VAL A 216 21.30 31.42 9.65
C VAL A 216 20.58 32.45 10.53
N LYS A 217 19.40 32.95 10.13
CA LYS A 217 18.38 33.42 11.09
C LYS A 217 16.94 33.01 10.74
N THR A 218 16.36 32.22 11.63
CA THR A 218 14.96 31.83 11.72
C THR A 218 14.06 33.02 12.06
N LYS A 219 12.85 33.09 11.49
CA LYS A 219 11.69 33.69 12.14
C LYS A 219 10.36 33.12 11.63
N LYS A 220 9.56 32.57 12.54
CA LYS A 220 8.13 32.33 12.32
C LYS A 220 7.39 33.64 12.52
N GLU A 221 6.46 33.99 11.63
CA GLU A 221 5.47 35.03 11.90
C GLU A 221 4.09 34.62 11.39
N LYS A 222 3.08 34.84 12.24
CA LYS A 222 1.67 34.54 11.95
C LYS A 222 1.14 35.61 10.99
N GLN A 223 0.45 35.23 9.92
CA GLN A 223 -0.34 36.20 9.14
C GLN A 223 -1.84 36.03 9.38
N THR A 224 -2.41 37.11 9.91
CA THR A 224 -3.84 37.32 10.14
C THR A 224 -4.60 37.40 8.82
N LYS A 225 -5.84 36.90 8.79
CA LYS A 225 -6.69 36.87 7.59
C LYS A 225 -6.92 38.27 7.00
N SER A 226 -6.28 38.58 5.87
CA SER A 226 -6.76 39.63 4.97
C SER A 226 -7.91 39.05 4.13
N ARG A 227 -9.14 39.54 4.34
CA ARG A 227 -10.32 39.13 3.58
C ARG A 227 -10.27 39.78 2.19
N ARG A 228 -9.49 39.17 1.28
CA ARG A 228 -9.54 39.53 -0.15
C ARG A 228 -10.97 39.34 -0.64
N GLN A 229 -11.60 40.40 -1.13
CA GLN A 229 -12.84 40.28 -1.88
C GLN A 229 -12.52 39.60 -3.21
N ILE A 230 -13.02 38.37 -3.37
CA ILE A 230 -12.86 37.59 -4.59
C ILE A 230 -13.95 38.06 -5.54
N ILE A 231 -13.55 38.73 -6.63
CA ILE A 231 -14.45 39.19 -7.68
C ILE A 231 -14.43 38.13 -8.78
N ILE A 232 -15.59 37.51 -9.06
CA ILE A 232 -15.75 36.44 -10.06
C ILE A 232 -16.65 36.97 -11.16
N ASN A 233 -16.07 37.32 -12.31
CA ASN A 233 -16.83 37.90 -13.43
C ASN A 233 -16.95 36.94 -14.63
N ASN A 234 -16.13 35.90 -14.69
CA ASN A 234 -16.12 34.93 -15.79
C ASN A 234 -15.53 33.57 -15.35
N GLN A 235 -15.65 32.56 -16.22
CA GLN A 235 -15.13 31.20 -16.02
C GLN A 235 -13.62 31.15 -15.74
N ASN A 236 -12.80 31.98 -16.37
CA ASN A 236 -11.35 31.99 -16.15
C ASN A 236 -10.97 32.52 -14.75
N ASP A 237 -11.77 33.44 -14.20
CA ASP A 237 -11.60 33.89 -12.81
C ASP A 237 -11.92 32.73 -11.85
N TRP A 238 -13.02 31.99 -12.12
CA TRP A 238 -13.41 30.82 -11.34
C TRP A 238 -12.33 29.72 -11.34
N GLU A 239 -11.80 29.34 -12.51
CA GLU A 239 -10.75 28.33 -12.63
C GLU A 239 -9.46 28.70 -11.87
N ARG A 240 -9.11 29.99 -11.80
CA ARG A 240 -7.99 30.46 -10.97
C ARG A 240 -8.26 30.23 -9.49
N ILE A 241 -9.47 30.57 -9.03
CA ILE A 241 -9.89 30.43 -7.63
C ILE A 241 -9.92 28.95 -7.21
N ILE A 242 -10.35 28.03 -8.09
CA ILE A 242 -10.33 26.58 -7.81
C ILE A 242 -8.93 26.05 -7.45
N ASN A 243 -7.88 26.63 -8.04
CA ASN A 243 -6.49 26.22 -7.77
C ASN A 243 -5.97 26.75 -6.43
N ASP A 244 -6.44 27.92 -5.99
CA ASP A 244 -6.07 28.56 -4.71
C ASP A 244 -6.93 28.07 -3.51
N LEU A 245 -8.05 27.37 -3.77
CA LEU A 245 -8.94 26.85 -2.74
C LEU A 245 -8.36 25.60 -2.04
N PRO A 246 -8.38 25.53 -0.69
CA PRO A 246 -7.81 24.43 0.09
C PRO A 246 -8.76 23.21 0.15
N PHE A 247 -9.31 22.81 -0.99
CA PHE A 247 -10.10 21.59 -1.12
C PHE A 247 -9.23 20.41 -1.55
N GLU A 248 -9.45 19.26 -0.91
CA GLU A 248 -8.78 17.98 -1.18
C GLU A 248 -9.82 16.88 -1.51
N GLY A 249 -9.34 15.78 -2.11
CA GLY A 249 -10.17 14.62 -2.44
C GLY A 249 -11.41 14.92 -3.31
N ALA A 250 -12.53 14.27 -2.99
CA ALA A 250 -13.77 14.35 -3.74
C ALA A 250 -14.34 15.79 -3.86
N ALA A 251 -14.15 16.63 -2.83
CA ALA A 251 -14.60 18.02 -2.87
C ALA A 251 -13.87 18.82 -3.96
N LYS A 252 -12.56 18.60 -4.13
CA LYS A 252 -11.77 19.22 -5.21
C LYS A 252 -12.22 18.72 -6.59
N MET A 253 -12.56 17.44 -6.69
CA MET A 253 -13.01 16.81 -7.94
C MET A 253 -14.38 17.33 -8.37
N LEU A 254 -15.34 17.48 -7.46
CA LEU A 254 -16.63 18.11 -7.75
C LEU A 254 -16.45 19.55 -8.21
N VAL A 255 -15.71 20.36 -7.43
CA VAL A 255 -15.46 21.77 -7.74
C VAL A 255 -14.77 21.96 -9.10
N LYS A 256 -13.82 21.09 -9.49
CA LYS A 256 -13.18 21.11 -10.81
C LYS A 256 -14.12 20.83 -11.98
N ASN A 257 -15.24 20.14 -11.77
CA ASN A 257 -16.22 19.82 -12.80
C ASN A 257 -17.43 20.78 -12.76
N THR A 258 -17.24 21.98 -12.20
CA THR A 258 -18.26 23.04 -12.22
C THR A 258 -17.94 24.17 -13.19
N LEU A 259 -18.97 24.61 -13.91
CA LEU A 259 -18.95 25.80 -14.75
C LEU A 259 -19.59 26.97 -13.99
N PHE A 260 -18.98 28.15 -14.15
CA PHE A 260 -19.50 29.41 -13.62
C PHE A 260 -20.78 29.82 -14.36
N SER A 261 -21.87 30.02 -13.62
CA SER A 261 -23.13 30.48 -14.19
C SER A 261 -23.39 31.97 -13.89
N SER A 262 -23.31 32.37 -12.62
CA SER A 262 -23.43 33.79 -12.23
C SER A 262 -22.87 34.07 -10.84
N TYR A 263 -22.57 35.34 -10.57
CA TYR A 263 -22.25 35.84 -9.24
C TYR A 263 -23.02 37.14 -8.98
N GLU A 264 -24.04 37.07 -8.14
CA GLU A 264 -24.91 38.19 -7.80
C GLU A 264 -25.17 38.22 -6.29
N SER A 265 -25.16 39.42 -5.69
CA SER A 265 -25.53 39.63 -4.28
C SER A 265 -24.86 38.67 -3.27
N ASP A 266 -23.54 38.45 -3.43
CA ASP A 266 -22.71 37.54 -2.59
C ASP A 266 -23.11 36.05 -2.70
N LYS A 267 -23.85 35.67 -3.75
CA LYS A 267 -24.17 34.28 -4.11
C LYS A 267 -23.49 33.88 -5.41
N LEU A 268 -22.74 32.78 -5.36
CA LEU A 268 -22.13 32.13 -6.51
C LEU A 268 -23.03 30.99 -6.98
N VAL A 269 -23.44 31.03 -8.26
CA VAL A 269 -24.20 29.97 -8.91
C VAL A 269 -23.28 29.22 -9.87
N LEU A 270 -23.22 27.90 -9.69
CA LEU A 270 -22.41 26.97 -10.46
C LEU A 270 -23.30 25.87 -11.05
N THR A 271 -22.98 25.42 -12.25
CA THR A 271 -23.58 24.25 -12.89
C THR A 271 -22.55 23.13 -12.99
N LEU A 272 -23.00 21.88 -12.94
CA LEU A 272 -22.14 20.74 -13.30
C LEU A 272 -21.97 20.71 -14.82
N ASN A 273 -20.77 20.38 -15.29
CA ASN A 273 -20.56 20.12 -16.72
C ASN A 273 -21.32 18.84 -17.12
N GLU A 274 -22.05 18.85 -18.24
CA GLU A 274 -22.93 17.72 -18.64
C GLU A 274 -22.16 16.45 -19.10
N GLU A 275 -20.82 16.51 -19.13
CA GLU A 275 -19.94 15.35 -19.35
C GLU A 275 -19.60 14.57 -18.05
N PHE A 276 -20.35 14.77 -16.96
CA PHE A 276 -20.14 14.15 -15.64
C PHE A 276 -21.42 13.65 -14.95
#